data_AF-A0A4Q3A529-F1
#
_entry.id   AF-A0A4Q3A529-F1
#
_cell.length_a   1.000
_cell.length_b   1.000
_cell.length_c   1.000
_cell.angle_alpha   90.00
_cell.angle_beta   90.00
_cell.angle_gamma   90.00
#
_symmetry.space_group_name_H-M   'P 1'
#
loop_
_entity.id
_entity.type
_entity.pdbx_description
1 polymer ?
#
loop_
_entity_poly.entity_id
_entity_poly.type
_entity_poly.pdbx_seq_one_letter_code
_entity_poly.pdbx_strand_id
1 'polypeptide(L)'
;TDSFTQGHSGVAAVQSFSVSEAGIFDLLIVIDNSSSMGPYQNRLSRTLPDILKHIQNTNWRIGVVTTSTACLRKTDLGQAYITRQDFDRNSAQADADFQKLIKVGETGNPVERGILMATHAMQETGCDAGNVAWLRPDSQRAVLLLTDENNCGSAPNEGCAGQPHEKAEYFFDRVGKKVVFNAMVLTQEPPSSSLDPNYRECENSGGYGIGVERHLWRNEPRRRRGRRGRAEEQPHAGGGDEPPRRQARQRR
;
A
#
# COMPACT_ATOMS: atom_id res chain seq x y z
N THR A 1 -33.60 -63.67 -19.51
CA THR A 1 -32.87 -62.42 -19.82
C THR A 1 -33.40 -61.38 -18.86
N ASP A 2 -32.67 -61.12 -17.79
CA ASP A 2 -33.08 -60.15 -16.78
C ASP A 2 -32.77 -58.74 -17.27
N SER A 3 -33.79 -57.88 -17.31
CA SER A 3 -33.58 -56.45 -17.55
C SER A 3 -33.37 -55.76 -16.20
N PHE A 4 -32.25 -55.04 -16.09
CA PHE A 4 -32.00 -54.11 -15.01
C PHE A 4 -32.29 -52.70 -15.52
N THR A 5 -33.22 -52.01 -14.86
CA THR A 5 -33.43 -50.58 -15.06
C THR A 5 -33.00 -49.89 -13.78
N GLN A 6 -31.81 -49.29 -13.79
CA GLN A 6 -31.34 -48.46 -12.69
C GLN A 6 -31.23 -47.01 -13.16
N GLY A 7 -32.10 -46.15 -12.65
CA GLY A 7 -32.13 -44.73 -12.92
C GLY A 7 -33.02 -44.04 -11.88
N HIS A 8 -32.42 -43.19 -11.06
CA HIS A 8 -33.12 -42.37 -10.09
C HIS A 8 -33.18 -40.98 -10.74
N SER A 9 -34.34 -40.37 -10.81
CA SER A 9 -34.46 -39.00 -11.33
C SER A 9 -33.56 -38.09 -10.51
N GLY A 10 -32.54 -37.50 -11.15
CA GLY A 10 -31.60 -36.61 -10.48
C GLY A 10 -32.36 -35.45 -9.85
N VAL A 11 -32.37 -35.39 -8.51
CA VAL A 11 -32.95 -34.26 -7.79
C VAL A 11 -31.97 -33.11 -7.93
N ALA A 12 -32.39 -32.06 -8.65
CA ALA A 12 -31.61 -30.83 -8.73
C ALA A 12 -31.54 -30.20 -7.33
N ALA A 13 -30.35 -30.19 -6.73
CA ALA A 13 -30.09 -29.46 -5.50
C ALA A 13 -29.51 -28.09 -5.86
N VAL A 14 -30.25 -27.03 -5.55
CA VAL A 14 -29.75 -25.66 -5.61
C VAL A 14 -29.19 -25.32 -4.24
N GLN A 15 -27.90 -25.02 -4.18
CA GLN A 15 -27.23 -24.63 -2.94
C GLN A 15 -26.81 -23.16 -3.07
N SER A 16 -27.37 -22.32 -2.20
CA SER A 16 -27.03 -20.89 -2.13
C SER A 16 -25.88 -20.70 -1.14
N PHE A 17 -24.76 -20.14 -1.60
CA PHE A 17 -23.68 -19.67 -0.73
C PHE A 17 -23.73 -18.15 -0.64
N SER A 18 -23.57 -17.62 0.57
CA SER A 18 -23.34 -16.19 0.76
C SER A 18 -21.85 -15.90 0.58
N VAL A 19 -21.49 -15.17 -0.46
CA VAL A 19 -20.16 -14.56 -0.56
C VAL A 19 -20.16 -13.35 0.38
N SER A 20 -19.59 -13.49 1.58
CA SER A 20 -19.41 -12.34 2.47
C SER A 20 -18.47 -11.34 1.82
N GLU A 21 -18.88 -10.08 1.73
CA GLU A 21 -18.03 -8.97 1.33
C GLU A 21 -16.71 -9.03 2.11
N ALA A 22 -15.57 -8.93 1.42
CA ALA A 22 -14.23 -9.10 2.01
C ALA A 22 -13.80 -7.92 2.91
N GLY A 23 -14.75 -7.07 3.31
CA GLY A 23 -14.56 -5.91 4.16
C GLY A 23 -14.24 -4.62 3.39
N ILE A 24 -13.91 -3.60 4.18
CA ILE A 24 -13.56 -2.25 3.72
C ILE A 24 -12.04 -2.20 3.48
N PHE A 25 -11.61 -1.66 2.34
CA PHE A 25 -10.20 -1.62 1.96
C PHE A 25 -9.77 -0.26 1.41
N ASP A 26 -8.71 0.33 1.95
CA ASP A 26 -8.11 1.58 1.45
C ASP A 26 -6.71 1.30 0.94
N LEU A 27 -6.45 1.64 -0.32
CA LEU A 27 -5.14 1.53 -0.95
C LEU A 27 -4.61 2.92 -1.27
N LEU A 28 -3.41 3.23 -0.78
CA LEU A 28 -2.63 4.36 -1.25
C LEU A 28 -1.64 3.88 -2.31
N ILE A 29 -1.62 4.54 -3.45
CA ILE A 29 -0.56 4.37 -4.43
C ILE A 29 0.35 5.59 -4.36
N VAL A 30 1.63 5.36 -4.16
CA VAL A 30 2.67 6.40 -4.22
C VAL A 30 3.44 6.19 -5.50
N ILE A 31 3.43 7.20 -6.37
CA ILE A 31 4.04 7.11 -7.69
C ILE A 31 5.21 8.06 -7.74
N ASP A 32 6.36 7.50 -8.07
CA ASP A 32 7.53 8.25 -8.43
C ASP A 32 7.24 9.14 -9.65
N ASN A 33 7.51 10.43 -9.45
CA ASN A 33 7.29 11.47 -10.46
C ASN A 33 8.60 12.11 -10.93
N SER A 34 9.74 11.43 -10.75
CA SER A 34 11.02 11.76 -11.34
C SER A 34 10.96 11.77 -12.87
N SER A 35 11.99 12.30 -13.52
CA SER A 35 12.05 12.41 -14.98
C SER A 35 12.24 11.07 -15.69
N SER A 36 12.75 10.03 -15.03
CA SER A 36 12.93 8.70 -15.61
C SER A 36 11.64 7.87 -15.62
N MET A 37 10.62 8.27 -14.84
CA MET A 37 9.38 7.53 -14.67
C MET A 37 8.39 7.62 -15.84
N GLY A 38 8.63 8.47 -16.84
CA GLY A 38 7.72 8.71 -17.97
C GLY A 38 7.24 7.45 -18.70
N PRO A 39 8.16 6.65 -19.27
CA PRO A 39 7.82 5.40 -19.94
C PRO A 39 7.08 4.41 -19.03
N TYR A 40 7.49 4.34 -17.76
CA TYR A 40 6.87 3.47 -16.75
C TYR A 40 5.44 3.88 -16.42
N GLN A 41 5.19 5.17 -16.14
CA GLN A 41 3.85 5.70 -15.89
C GLN A 41 2.93 5.45 -17.10
N ASN A 42 3.43 5.59 -18.32
CA ASN A 42 2.66 5.29 -19.53
C ASN A 42 2.23 3.82 -19.61
N ARG A 43 3.12 2.88 -19.27
CA ARG A 43 2.77 1.46 -19.19
C ARG A 43 1.83 1.16 -18.03
N LEU A 44 2.19 1.61 -16.82
CA LEU A 44 1.43 1.37 -15.59
C LEU A 44 0.01 1.92 -15.67
N SER A 45 -0.18 3.10 -16.26
CA SER A 45 -1.51 3.67 -16.43
C SER A 45 -2.42 2.73 -17.22
N ARG A 46 -1.91 2.01 -18.22
CA ARG A 46 -2.69 1.06 -19.02
C ARG A 46 -2.96 -0.27 -18.32
N THR A 47 -2.05 -0.73 -17.46
CA THR A 47 -2.13 -2.08 -16.86
C THR A 47 -2.71 -2.09 -15.46
N LEU A 48 -2.47 -1.06 -14.64
CA LEU A 48 -2.94 -1.02 -13.26
C LEU A 48 -4.48 -1.03 -13.13
N PRO A 49 -5.28 -0.42 -14.03
CA PRO A 49 -6.73 -0.51 -13.93
C PRO A 49 -7.28 -1.94 -13.93
N ASP A 50 -6.55 -2.91 -14.50
CA ASP A 50 -6.96 -4.31 -14.44
C ASP A 50 -7.04 -4.86 -13.01
N ILE A 51 -6.30 -4.28 -12.05
CA ILE A 51 -6.42 -4.67 -10.64
C ILE A 51 -7.84 -4.45 -10.10
N LEU A 52 -8.54 -3.42 -10.58
CA LEU A 52 -9.90 -3.08 -10.13
C LEU A 52 -10.89 -4.20 -10.46
N LYS A 53 -10.62 -4.93 -11.55
CA LYS A 53 -11.41 -6.08 -12.00
C LYS A 53 -11.20 -7.32 -11.13
N HIS A 54 -10.11 -7.40 -10.35
CA HIS A 54 -9.80 -8.56 -9.50
C HIS A 54 -10.26 -8.40 -8.05
N ILE A 55 -10.57 -7.19 -7.61
CA ILE A 55 -11.03 -6.89 -6.24
C ILE A 55 -12.56 -6.70 -6.16
N GLN A 56 -13.31 -7.64 -6.76
CA GLN A 56 -14.74 -7.44 -7.03
C GLN A 56 -15.65 -7.42 -5.80
N ASN A 57 -15.30 -8.19 -4.78
CA ASN A 57 -16.12 -8.38 -3.58
C ASN A 57 -15.60 -7.56 -2.39
N THR A 58 -15.06 -6.38 -2.66
CA THR A 58 -14.42 -5.54 -1.65
C THR A 58 -14.84 -4.09 -1.84
N ASN A 59 -15.27 -3.44 -0.76
CA ASN A 59 -15.54 -2.01 -0.76
C ASN A 59 -14.22 -1.24 -0.66
N TRP A 60 -13.60 -1.04 -1.83
CA TRP A 60 -12.31 -0.41 -1.93
C TRP A 60 -12.38 1.10 -2.19
N ARG A 61 -11.32 1.81 -1.77
CA ARG A 61 -11.01 3.20 -2.08
C ARG A 61 -9.54 3.31 -2.41
N ILE A 62 -9.20 4.03 -3.48
CA ILE A 62 -7.82 4.18 -3.96
C ILE A 62 -7.46 5.66 -4.03
N GLY A 63 -6.49 6.05 -3.22
CA GLY A 63 -5.85 7.37 -3.28
C GLY A 63 -4.51 7.31 -4.00
N VAL A 64 -4.14 8.39 -4.69
CA VAL A 64 -2.83 8.48 -5.36
C VAL A 64 -2.11 9.74 -4.91
N VAL A 65 -0.85 9.57 -4.51
CA VAL A 65 0.10 10.65 -4.18
C VAL A 65 1.39 10.43 -4.97
N THR A 66 2.32 11.38 -4.88
CA THR A 66 3.64 11.20 -5.51
C THR A 66 4.74 11.13 -4.47
N THR A 67 5.95 10.80 -4.91
CA THR A 67 7.15 10.84 -4.06
C THR A 67 7.62 12.26 -3.73
N SER A 68 7.06 13.26 -4.41
CA SER A 68 7.29 14.68 -4.15
C SER A 68 6.24 15.36 -3.27
N THR A 69 5.01 14.84 -3.22
CA THR A 69 3.92 15.44 -2.44
C THR A 69 2.98 14.39 -1.84
N ALA A 70 2.58 14.61 -0.59
CA ALA A 70 1.60 13.80 0.14
C ALA A 70 0.14 14.24 -0.15
N CYS A 71 -0.07 15.31 -0.90
CA CYS A 71 -1.40 15.73 -1.32
C CYS A 71 -1.99 14.71 -2.29
N LEU A 72 -3.21 14.23 -1.99
CA LEU A 72 -3.96 13.38 -2.90
C LEU A 72 -4.17 14.10 -4.23
N ARG A 73 -3.81 13.40 -5.32
CA ARG A 73 -4.14 13.83 -6.67
C ARG A 73 -5.64 13.77 -6.88
N LYS A 74 -6.12 14.67 -7.73
CA LYS A 74 -7.54 14.80 -8.05
C LYS A 74 -7.81 14.38 -9.48
N THR A 75 -8.95 13.74 -9.70
CA THR A 75 -9.49 13.51 -11.06
C THR A 75 -9.92 14.84 -11.68
N ASP A 76 -10.35 14.82 -12.95
CA ASP A 76 -10.88 16.02 -13.62
C ASP A 76 -12.12 16.60 -12.94
N LEU A 77 -12.87 15.74 -12.25
CA LEU A 77 -14.03 16.15 -11.46
C LEU A 77 -13.65 16.63 -10.06
N GLY A 78 -12.35 16.75 -9.75
CA GLY A 78 -11.85 17.22 -8.46
C GLY A 78 -11.87 16.15 -7.36
N GLN A 79 -12.13 14.89 -7.68
CA GLN A 79 -12.24 13.81 -6.70
C GLN A 79 -10.87 13.31 -6.26
N ALA A 80 -10.63 13.23 -4.95
CA ALA A 80 -9.31 12.91 -4.38
C ALA A 80 -8.96 11.41 -4.34
N TYR A 81 -9.92 10.53 -4.62
CA TYR A 81 -9.75 9.08 -4.61
C TYR A 81 -10.84 8.42 -5.45
N ILE A 82 -10.58 7.23 -5.99
CA ILE A 82 -11.57 6.45 -6.74
C ILE A 82 -12.15 5.37 -5.82
N THR A 83 -13.44 5.08 -5.95
CA THR A 83 -14.12 4.07 -5.12
C THR A 83 -14.67 2.93 -5.95
N ARG A 84 -14.96 1.81 -5.28
CA ARG A 84 -15.71 0.69 -5.87
C ARG A 84 -17.02 1.16 -6.50
N GLN A 85 -17.73 2.07 -5.86
CA GLN A 85 -19.01 2.59 -6.35
C GLN A 85 -18.85 3.40 -7.64
N ASP A 86 -17.73 4.12 -7.81
CA ASP A 86 -17.44 4.85 -9.05
C ASP A 86 -17.23 3.87 -10.21
N PHE A 87 -16.48 2.79 -9.95
CA PHE A 87 -16.26 1.71 -10.91
C PHE A 87 -17.55 0.96 -11.28
N ASP A 88 -18.39 0.61 -10.30
CA ASP A 88 -19.68 -0.06 -10.55
C ASP A 88 -20.65 0.80 -11.35
N ARG A 89 -20.59 2.12 -11.16
CA ARG A 89 -21.45 3.08 -11.87
C ARG A 89 -21.01 3.26 -13.33
N ASN A 90 -19.71 3.40 -13.56
CA ASN A 90 -19.14 3.57 -14.88
C ASN A 90 -17.67 3.14 -14.88
N SER A 91 -17.42 1.86 -15.16
CA SER A 91 -16.06 1.30 -15.13
C SER A 91 -15.13 1.96 -16.13
N ALA A 92 -15.64 2.36 -17.31
CA ALA A 92 -14.82 3.03 -18.33
C ALA A 92 -14.32 4.40 -17.85
N GLN A 93 -15.17 5.17 -17.17
CA GLN A 93 -14.76 6.45 -16.59
C GLN A 93 -13.82 6.23 -15.40
N ALA A 94 -14.10 5.27 -14.53
CA ALA A 94 -13.22 4.97 -13.40
C ALA A 94 -11.82 4.51 -13.86
N ASP A 95 -11.74 3.72 -14.94
CA ASP A 95 -10.47 3.32 -15.56
C ASP A 95 -9.73 4.54 -16.14
N ALA A 96 -10.44 5.45 -16.80
CA ALA A 96 -9.85 6.68 -17.35
C ALA A 96 -9.35 7.63 -16.25
N ASP A 97 -10.13 7.80 -15.19
CA ASP A 97 -9.75 8.57 -14.01
C ASP A 97 -8.51 7.95 -13.35
N PHE A 98 -8.49 6.62 -13.21
CA PHE A 98 -7.37 5.93 -12.59
C PHE A 98 -6.11 6.05 -13.44
N GLN A 99 -6.21 5.83 -14.75
CA GLN A 99 -5.14 6.09 -15.72
C GLN A 99 -4.53 7.48 -15.55
N LYS A 100 -5.36 8.50 -15.40
CA LYS A 100 -4.92 9.87 -15.20
C LYS A 100 -4.24 10.10 -13.86
N LEU A 101 -4.77 9.52 -12.78
CA LEU A 101 -4.12 9.58 -11.47
C LEU A 101 -2.73 8.91 -11.50
N ILE A 102 -2.54 7.85 -12.30
CA ILE A 102 -1.23 7.21 -12.47
C ILE A 102 -0.25 8.07 -13.29
N LYS A 103 -0.73 8.80 -14.30
CA LYS A 103 0.10 9.71 -15.10
C LYS A 103 0.34 11.02 -14.34
N VAL A 104 1.30 10.97 -13.43
CA VAL A 104 1.67 12.09 -12.55
C VAL A 104 2.54 13.13 -13.24
N GLY A 105 3.23 12.73 -14.31
CA GLY A 105 4.22 13.56 -14.99
C GLY A 105 5.61 13.35 -14.39
N GLU A 106 6.57 14.09 -14.93
CA GLU A 106 8.02 13.87 -14.78
C GLU A 106 8.73 15.06 -14.11
N THR A 107 7.96 15.96 -13.50
CA THR A 107 8.46 17.23 -12.92
C THR A 107 8.70 17.14 -11.42
N GLY A 108 8.90 15.94 -10.90
CA GLY A 108 9.11 15.67 -9.48
C GLY A 108 10.48 16.08 -8.97
N ASN A 109 10.63 15.96 -7.66
CA ASN A 109 11.91 16.10 -6.99
C ASN A 109 12.79 14.90 -7.38
N PRO A 110 14.04 15.10 -7.84
CA PRO A 110 14.97 14.00 -8.12
C PRO A 110 15.39 13.21 -6.85
N VAL A 111 14.99 13.68 -5.67
CA VAL A 111 15.14 12.93 -4.41
C VAL A 111 13.81 12.28 -4.07
N GLU A 112 13.74 10.98 -4.27
CA GLU A 112 12.55 10.19 -4.01
C GLU A 112 12.30 10.03 -2.51
N ARG A 113 11.13 10.49 -2.03
CA ARG A 113 10.77 10.39 -0.61
C ARG A 113 9.49 9.60 -0.43
N GLY A 114 9.39 8.47 -1.14
CA GLY A 114 8.20 7.61 -1.14
C GLY A 114 7.74 7.21 0.26
N ILE A 115 8.67 6.87 1.17
CA ILE A 115 8.34 6.52 2.56
C ILE A 115 7.76 7.72 3.32
N LEU A 116 8.36 8.90 3.17
CA LEU A 116 7.89 10.12 3.82
C LEU A 116 6.50 10.52 3.32
N MET A 117 6.31 10.55 1.99
CA MET A 117 5.03 10.94 1.38
C MET A 117 3.93 9.94 1.70
N ALA A 118 4.22 8.64 1.66
CA ALA A 118 3.28 7.60 2.10
C ALA A 118 2.86 7.79 3.56
N THR A 119 3.83 8.05 4.44
CA THR A 119 3.57 8.27 5.87
C THR A 119 2.65 9.45 6.06
N HIS A 120 2.96 10.59 5.44
CA HIS A 120 2.17 11.80 5.55
C HIS A 120 0.74 11.60 5.03
N ALA A 121 0.58 11.00 3.85
CA ALA A 121 -0.72 10.71 3.27
C ALA A 121 -1.56 9.72 4.11
N MET A 122 -0.91 8.72 4.72
CA MET A 122 -1.58 7.75 5.61
C MET A 122 -1.90 8.29 7.00
N GLN A 123 -1.21 9.34 7.43
CA GLN A 123 -1.59 10.09 8.63
C GLN A 123 -2.59 11.20 8.33
N GLU A 124 -2.96 11.37 7.06
CA GLU A 124 -3.75 12.52 6.59
C GLU A 124 -3.09 13.81 7.07
N THR A 125 -1.81 13.97 6.75
CA THR A 125 -0.96 15.11 7.08
C THR A 125 -0.13 15.51 5.86
N GLY A 126 0.44 16.72 5.87
CA GLY A 126 1.40 17.14 4.86
C GLY A 126 0.81 17.70 3.57
N CYS A 127 -0.50 18.01 3.56
CA CYS A 127 -1.10 18.80 2.49
C CYS A 127 -1.60 20.15 3.03
N ASP A 128 -1.06 21.25 2.52
CA ASP A 128 -1.34 22.61 2.99
C ASP A 128 -2.78 23.07 2.71
N ALA A 129 -3.45 22.47 1.74
CA ALA A 129 -4.83 22.80 1.34
C ALA A 129 -5.91 22.17 2.25
N GLY A 130 -5.51 21.62 3.40
CA GLY A 130 -6.39 20.87 4.29
C GLY A 130 -6.40 19.38 3.94
N ASN A 131 -6.25 18.52 4.95
CA ASN A 131 -6.21 17.09 4.73
C ASN A 131 -7.62 16.60 4.34
N VAL A 132 -7.74 15.99 3.16
CA VAL A 132 -8.95 15.26 2.81
C VAL A 132 -8.96 14.00 3.66
N ALA A 133 -9.91 13.90 4.58
CA ALA A 133 -10.19 12.66 5.30
C ALA A 133 -10.61 11.59 4.27
N TRP A 134 -9.68 10.72 3.91
CA TRP A 134 -9.84 9.70 2.88
C TRP A 134 -9.72 8.29 3.45
N LEU A 135 -9.12 8.12 4.63
CA LEU A 135 -9.05 6.85 5.31
C LEU A 135 -10.31 6.57 6.10
N ARG A 136 -10.73 5.31 6.08
CA ARG A 136 -11.88 4.83 6.84
C ARG A 136 -11.41 4.19 8.17
N PRO A 137 -12.12 4.37 9.29
CA PRO A 137 -11.70 3.83 10.59
C PRO A 137 -11.50 2.31 10.60
N ASP A 138 -12.38 1.58 9.91
CA ASP A 138 -12.42 0.10 9.90
C ASP A 138 -11.85 -0.51 8.61
N SER A 139 -11.14 0.27 7.79
CA SER A 139 -10.53 -0.25 6.58
C SER A 139 -9.27 -1.05 6.89
N GLN A 140 -9.10 -2.15 6.16
CA GLN A 140 -7.77 -2.67 5.90
C GLN A 140 -7.03 -1.65 5.03
N ARG A 141 -5.78 -1.32 5.39
CA ARG A 141 -4.99 -0.29 4.71
C ARG A 141 -3.77 -0.91 4.07
N ALA A 142 -3.46 -0.46 2.85
CA ALA A 142 -2.23 -0.83 2.15
C ALA A 142 -1.61 0.36 1.44
N VAL A 143 -0.29 0.31 1.29
CA VAL A 143 0.50 1.19 0.42
C VAL A 143 1.13 0.36 -0.68
N LEU A 144 1.09 0.89 -1.90
CA LEU A 144 1.88 0.44 -3.04
C LEU A 144 2.74 1.61 -3.54
N LEU A 145 4.05 1.53 -3.29
CA LEU A 145 5.03 2.45 -3.86
C LEU A 145 5.52 1.92 -5.22
N LEU A 146 5.50 2.77 -6.24
CA LEU A 146 5.96 2.49 -7.60
C LEU A 146 7.09 3.47 -7.94
N THR A 147 8.30 2.97 -8.15
CA THR A 147 9.51 3.79 -8.38
C THR A 147 10.51 3.01 -9.21
N ASP A 148 11.40 3.67 -9.94
CA ASP A 148 12.54 3.05 -10.61
C ASP A 148 13.85 3.22 -9.83
N GLU A 149 13.82 3.83 -8.64
CA GLU A 149 14.99 4.03 -7.80
C GLU A 149 14.77 3.73 -6.31
N ASN A 150 15.82 3.90 -5.51
CA ASN A 150 15.74 3.70 -4.06
C ASN A 150 15.07 4.91 -3.39
N ASN A 151 14.35 4.66 -2.28
CA ASN A 151 13.93 5.74 -1.41
C ASN A 151 15.17 6.49 -0.93
N CYS A 152 15.13 7.82 -1.03
CA CYS A 152 16.23 8.75 -0.78
C CYS A 152 17.30 8.81 -1.89
N GLY A 153 17.00 8.34 -3.10
CA GLY A 153 17.93 8.42 -4.23
C GLY A 153 18.99 7.32 -4.20
N SER A 154 19.85 7.31 -5.21
CA SER A 154 20.78 6.19 -5.47
C SER A 154 22.23 6.51 -5.11
N ALA A 155 22.61 7.79 -4.94
CA ALA A 155 23.96 8.17 -4.53
C ALA A 155 24.11 8.41 -3.01
N PRO A 156 25.30 8.16 -2.41
CA PRO A 156 25.53 8.32 -0.97
C PRO A 156 25.35 9.74 -0.41
N ASN A 157 25.41 10.76 -1.28
CA ASN A 157 25.22 12.17 -0.98
C ASN A 157 23.91 12.74 -1.56
N GLU A 158 23.17 11.92 -2.31
CA GLU A 158 21.80 12.21 -2.68
C GLU A 158 20.90 11.89 -1.49
N GLY A 159 19.79 12.63 -1.45
CA GLY A 159 18.57 12.35 -0.71
C GLY A 159 18.66 11.79 0.71
N CYS A 160 18.08 12.52 1.66
CA CYS A 160 17.65 12.07 2.99
C CYS A 160 18.47 11.00 3.77
N ALA A 161 19.74 10.79 3.48
CA ALA A 161 20.61 9.87 4.21
C ALA A 161 20.73 10.33 5.67
N GLY A 162 20.56 9.39 6.60
CA GLY A 162 20.50 9.67 8.03
C GLY A 162 19.22 10.33 8.50
N GLN A 163 18.28 10.66 7.61
CA GLN A 163 16.95 11.11 8.01
C GLN A 163 16.12 9.90 8.47
N PRO A 164 15.21 10.09 9.44
CA PRO A 164 14.37 8.99 9.92
C PRO A 164 13.61 8.25 8.79
N HIS A 165 13.12 8.99 7.79
CA HIS A 165 12.32 8.47 6.67
C HIS A 165 13.13 7.82 5.55
N GLU A 166 14.44 7.66 5.74
CA GLU A 166 15.26 6.79 4.89
C GLU A 166 14.80 5.33 5.00
N LYS A 167 14.32 4.92 6.19
CA LYS A 167 14.01 3.53 6.52
C LYS A 167 12.53 3.28 6.72
N ALA A 168 12.10 2.04 6.46
CA ALA A 168 10.70 1.63 6.56
C ALA A 168 10.13 1.75 7.98
N GLU A 169 10.95 1.69 9.02
CA GLU A 169 10.54 1.86 10.42
C GLU A 169 9.84 3.20 10.64
N TYR A 170 10.26 4.26 9.95
CA TYR A 170 9.61 5.57 10.03
C TYR A 170 8.11 5.51 9.77
N PHE A 171 7.72 4.76 8.74
CA PHE A 171 6.33 4.54 8.38
C PHE A 171 5.62 3.70 9.43
N PHE A 172 6.19 2.55 9.80
CA PHE A 172 5.51 1.61 10.70
C PHE A 172 5.35 2.12 12.12
N ASP A 173 6.29 2.93 12.61
CA ASP A 173 6.20 3.55 13.95
C ASP A 173 5.13 4.65 14.00
N ARG A 174 4.78 5.26 12.85
CA ARG A 174 3.83 6.37 12.74
C ARG A 174 2.43 5.94 12.30
N VAL A 175 2.34 5.00 11.38
CA VAL A 175 1.09 4.53 10.76
C VAL A 175 0.62 3.22 11.39
N GLY A 176 1.55 2.38 11.86
CA GLY A 176 1.28 1.12 12.53
C GLY A 176 1.63 -0.10 11.69
N LYS A 177 2.18 -1.13 12.37
CA LYS A 177 2.67 -2.39 11.78
C LYS A 177 1.59 -3.28 11.14
N LYS A 178 0.31 -2.96 11.33
CA LYS A 178 -0.82 -3.67 10.70
C LYS A 178 -1.06 -3.23 9.25
N VAL A 179 -0.56 -2.05 8.85
CA VAL A 179 -0.69 -1.56 7.48
C VAL A 179 0.32 -2.28 6.60
N VAL A 180 -0.15 -2.80 5.46
CA VAL A 180 0.73 -3.48 4.50
C VAL A 180 1.44 -2.43 3.64
N PHE A 181 2.75 -2.49 3.55
CA PHE A 181 3.54 -1.62 2.67
C PHE A 181 4.27 -2.48 1.65
N ASN A 182 3.95 -2.29 0.37
CA ASN A 182 4.66 -2.92 -0.75
C ASN A 182 5.35 -1.83 -1.58
N ALA A 183 6.53 -2.15 -2.10
CA ALA A 183 7.23 -1.35 -3.08
C ALA A 183 7.53 -2.21 -4.31
N MET A 184 7.32 -1.63 -5.49
CA MET A 184 7.70 -2.22 -6.77
C MET A 184 8.76 -1.33 -7.39
N VAL A 185 9.99 -1.86 -7.43
CA VAL A 185 11.13 -1.21 -8.10
C VAL A 185 11.13 -1.64 -9.56
N LEU A 186 11.03 -0.66 -10.45
CA LEU A 186 10.88 -0.86 -11.89
C LEU A 186 12.26 -0.84 -12.54
N THR A 187 12.94 -1.99 -12.53
CA THR A 187 14.32 -2.10 -13.04
C THR A 187 14.40 -2.47 -14.51
N GLN A 188 13.29 -2.87 -15.12
CA GLN A 188 13.25 -3.25 -16.53
C GLN A 188 12.70 -2.09 -17.33
N GLU A 189 13.56 -1.42 -18.08
CA GLU A 189 13.12 -0.45 -19.07
C GLU A 189 12.01 -1.07 -19.93
N PRO A 190 10.87 -0.39 -20.10
CA PRO A 190 9.84 -0.89 -20.98
C PRO A 190 10.46 -1.07 -22.37
N PRO A 191 10.17 -2.19 -23.08
CA PRO A 191 10.73 -2.43 -24.40
C PRO A 191 10.47 -1.18 -25.25
N SER A 192 11.55 -0.57 -25.74
CA SER A 192 11.43 0.65 -26.53
C SER A 192 10.56 0.32 -27.75
N SER A 193 9.46 1.05 -27.91
CA SER A 193 8.69 0.96 -29.15
C SER A 193 9.35 1.75 -30.29
N SER A 194 10.53 2.34 -30.06
CA SER A 194 11.23 3.14 -31.03
C SER A 194 12.19 2.27 -31.84
N LEU A 195 11.82 2.03 -33.10
CA LEU A 195 12.74 1.77 -34.21
C LEU A 195 13.66 2.99 -34.50
N ASP A 196 13.93 3.85 -33.51
CA ASP A 196 14.76 5.03 -33.68
C ASP A 196 16.23 4.64 -33.50
N PRO A 197 17.04 4.63 -34.58
CA PRO A 197 18.45 4.29 -34.52
C PRO A 197 19.30 5.33 -33.75
N ASN A 198 18.70 6.46 -33.34
CA ASN A 198 19.36 7.50 -32.54
C ASN A 198 18.91 7.52 -31.07
N TYR A 199 18.13 6.53 -30.60
CA TYR A 199 17.83 6.40 -29.18
C TYR A 199 19.12 6.03 -28.43
N ARG A 200 19.80 7.05 -27.90
CA ARG A 200 20.91 6.86 -26.97
C ARG A 200 20.33 6.26 -25.71
N GLU A 201 20.67 5.00 -25.44
CA GLU A 201 20.49 4.37 -24.13
C GLU A 201 20.89 5.39 -23.06
N CYS A 202 20.05 5.57 -22.06
CA CYS A 202 20.42 6.33 -20.88
C CYS A 202 21.49 5.52 -20.14
N GLU A 203 22.76 5.70 -20.51
CA GLU A 203 23.95 5.05 -19.93
C GLU A 203 24.11 5.27 -18.40
N ASN A 204 23.20 6.00 -17.76
CA ASN A 204 23.22 6.29 -16.33
C ASN A 204 22.12 5.57 -15.52
N SER A 205 21.30 4.70 -16.12
CA SER A 205 20.49 3.79 -15.31
C SER A 205 21.44 2.73 -14.73
N GLY A 206 21.82 2.91 -13.46
CA GLY A 206 22.66 1.98 -12.71
C GLY A 206 22.01 0.60 -12.67
N GLY A 207 22.26 -0.21 -13.71
CA GLY A 207 21.71 -1.54 -13.86
C GLY A 207 22.18 -2.43 -12.73
N TYR A 208 21.24 -2.96 -11.95
CA TYR A 208 21.52 -4.06 -11.04
C TYR A 208 22.02 -5.25 -11.86
N GLY A 209 23.26 -5.66 -11.58
CA GLY A 209 23.74 -6.98 -11.99
C GLY A 209 22.73 -8.04 -11.62
N ILE A 210 22.47 -8.96 -12.55
CA ILE A 210 21.45 -10.00 -12.49
C ILE A 210 21.64 -10.84 -11.22
N GLY A 211 20.89 -10.48 -10.18
CA GLY A 211 20.74 -11.21 -8.94
C GLY A 211 19.31 -11.00 -8.50
N VAL A 212 18.43 -11.93 -8.86
CA VAL A 212 17.00 -11.88 -8.52
C VAL A 212 16.84 -12.11 -7.01
N GLU A 213 17.13 -11.08 -6.21
CA GLU A 213 16.79 -11.06 -4.81
C GLU A 213 15.52 -10.23 -4.64
N ARG A 214 14.38 -10.93 -4.59
CA ARG A 214 13.11 -10.37 -4.14
C ARG A 214 13.26 -9.88 -2.71
N HIS A 215 13.74 -8.65 -2.51
CA HIS A 215 13.60 -7.92 -1.25
C HIS A 215 12.16 -7.44 -1.11
N LEU A 216 11.25 -8.40 -0.97
CA LEU A 216 9.97 -8.17 -0.30
C LEU A 216 10.33 -7.76 1.13
N TRP A 217 10.04 -6.52 1.51
CA TRP A 217 10.08 -6.06 2.91
C TRP A 217 8.98 -6.78 3.71
N ARG A 218 9.07 -8.11 3.85
CA ARG A 218 8.24 -8.91 4.76
C ARG A 218 8.88 -8.83 6.14
N ASN A 219 8.23 -8.09 7.03
CA ASN A 219 8.41 -8.25 8.46
C ASN A 219 7.87 -9.62 8.88
N GLU A 220 8.65 -10.69 8.73
CA GLU A 220 8.39 -11.91 9.48
C GLU A 220 8.82 -11.70 10.94
N PRO A 221 7.91 -11.85 11.92
CA PRO A 221 8.30 -11.82 13.32
C PRO A 221 9.20 -13.03 13.59
N ARG A 222 10.49 -12.77 13.88
CA ARG A 222 11.42 -13.79 14.40
C ARG A 222 10.80 -14.43 15.65
N ARG A 223 10.19 -15.60 15.50
CA ARG A 223 9.81 -16.46 16.62
C ARG A 223 11.08 -16.88 17.34
N ARG A 224 11.43 -16.17 18.42
CA ARG A 224 12.42 -16.64 19.40
C ARG A 224 11.91 -17.96 19.96
N ARG A 225 12.58 -19.07 19.62
CA ARG A 225 12.38 -20.36 20.30
C ARG A 225 12.69 -20.15 21.78
N GLY A 226 11.65 -20.26 22.60
CA GLY A 226 11.75 -20.22 24.06
C GLY A 226 12.61 -21.39 24.55
N ARG A 227 13.68 -21.05 25.28
CA ARG A 227 14.48 -21.99 26.05
C ARG A 227 13.75 -22.21 27.38
N ARG A 228 13.27 -23.43 27.60
CA ARG A 228 12.73 -23.88 28.88
C ARG A 228 13.86 -23.88 29.93
N GLY A 229 13.75 -23.05 30.95
CA GLY A 229 14.39 -23.22 32.27
C GLY A 229 13.24 -23.25 33.29
N ARG A 230 12.89 -24.43 33.78
CA ARG A 230 13.30 -25.03 35.07
C ARG A 230 12.75 -24.23 36.26
N ALA A 231 11.80 -24.87 36.91
CA ALA A 231 11.12 -24.44 38.13
C ALA A 231 12.09 -24.33 39.30
N GLU A 232 11.89 -23.34 40.14
CA GLU A 232 12.39 -23.31 41.51
C GLU A 232 11.32 -22.66 42.41
N GLU A 233 11.14 -23.27 43.57
CA GLU A 233 10.04 -23.12 44.52
C GLU A 233 10.02 -21.79 45.27
N GLN A 234 8.82 -21.40 45.71
CA GLN A 234 8.58 -20.37 46.74
C GLN A 234 9.02 -20.89 48.13
N PRO A 235 9.18 -20.01 49.14
CA PRO A 235 8.03 -19.76 50.02
C PRO A 235 7.88 -18.33 50.59
N HIS A 236 6.61 -17.98 50.82
CA HIS A 236 5.97 -17.17 51.88
C HIS A 236 6.75 -16.09 52.67
N ALA A 237 6.16 -14.90 52.80
CA ALA A 237 5.61 -14.37 54.07
C ALA A 237 5.08 -12.92 53.99
N GLY A 238 3.96 -12.66 54.70
CA GLY A 238 3.52 -11.36 55.25
C GLY A 238 2.84 -10.39 54.27
N GLY A 239 1.70 -9.74 54.54
CA GLY A 239 1.03 -9.41 55.79
C GLY A 239 0.70 -7.91 55.80
N GLY A 240 -0.54 -7.53 56.14
CA GLY A 240 -0.99 -6.14 56.40
C GLY A 240 -1.92 -5.59 55.29
N ASP A 241 -3.23 -5.64 55.43
CA ASP A 241 -4.14 -4.82 56.27
C ASP A 241 -4.29 -3.34 55.86
N GLU A 242 -5.52 -3.09 55.37
CA GLU A 242 -6.41 -1.96 55.66
C GLU A 242 -6.37 -0.63 54.84
N PRO A 243 -7.53 -0.15 54.33
CA PRO A 243 -7.76 1.18 53.72
C PRO A 243 -8.35 2.15 54.79
N PRO A 244 -9.16 3.21 54.53
CA PRO A 244 -9.33 4.17 53.42
C PRO A 244 -9.20 5.66 53.90
N ARG A 245 -9.31 6.67 53.01
CA ARG A 245 -9.86 8.04 53.27
C ARG A 245 -9.79 8.90 52.00
N ARG A 246 -10.92 9.25 51.37
CA ARG A 246 -11.86 10.39 51.59
C ARG A 246 -11.37 11.78 51.13
N GLN A 247 -12.15 12.30 50.17
CA GLN A 247 -12.81 13.62 50.09
C GLN A 247 -12.07 14.88 49.56
N ALA A 248 -12.70 15.42 48.50
CA ALA A 248 -13.21 16.78 48.31
C ALA A 248 -12.25 17.96 48.05
N ARG A 249 -12.48 18.71 46.95
CA ARG A 249 -13.16 20.02 46.99
C ARG A 249 -13.35 20.68 45.62
N GLN A 250 -14.45 21.43 45.55
CA GLN A 250 -14.94 22.33 44.50
C GLN A 250 -14.12 23.63 44.32
N ARG A 251 -14.55 24.39 43.30
CA ARG A 251 -14.45 25.86 43.03
C ARG A 251 -13.35 26.21 42.01
N ARG A 252 -13.58 26.97 40.95
CA ARG A 252 -14.64 27.93 40.58
C ARG A 252 -15.05 27.75 39.13
#